data_AF-A0A165B8T1-F1
#
_entry.id   AF-A0A165B8T1-F1
#
_cell.length_a   1.000
_cell.length_b   1.000
_cell.length_c   1.000
_cell.angle_alpha   90.00
_cell.angle_beta   90.00
_cell.angle_gamma   90.00
#
_symmetry.space_group_name_H-M   'P 1'
#
loop_
_entity.id
_entity.type
_entity.pdbx_description
1 polymer ?
#
loop_
_entity_poly.entity_id
_entity_poly.type
_entity_poly.pdbx_seq_one_letter_code
_entity_poly.pdbx_strand_id
1 'polypeptide(L)'
;MLAIRTLALAAAVFTAGAGVSAMPTGNLHKRLVDDLSHDLVDEPTALGRFKLLNQSINNFIFNFLDPTLLNAPHGPDGIVVLATAASFPATIGNGVAMGVGFMGPCGLNVPHLHPR
;
A
#
# COMPACT_ATOMS: atom_id res chain seq x y z
N MET A 1 -50.82 -43.56 27.57
CA MET A 1 -49.41 -43.76 27.99
C MET A 1 -48.61 -44.08 26.72
N LEU A 2 -48.09 -43.08 26.00
CA LEU A 2 -46.70 -42.57 26.05
C LEU A 2 -45.67 -43.71 25.82
N ALA A 3 -44.80 -43.72 24.81
CA ALA A 3 -43.95 -42.62 24.38
C ALA A 3 -43.45 -42.76 22.92
N ILE A 4 -43.38 -41.61 22.24
CA ILE A 4 -42.69 -41.38 20.97
C ILE A 4 -41.18 -41.41 21.23
N ARG A 5 -40.45 -42.28 20.53
CA ARG A 5 -38.98 -42.31 20.57
C ARG A 5 -38.42 -41.22 19.65
N THR A 6 -37.96 -40.13 20.24
CA THR A 6 -37.17 -39.09 19.58
C THR A 6 -35.78 -39.62 19.24
N LEU A 7 -35.45 -39.65 17.95
CA LEU A 7 -34.10 -39.89 17.46
C LEU A 7 -33.34 -38.55 17.52
N ALA A 8 -32.46 -38.38 18.51
CA ALA A 8 -31.62 -37.18 18.62
C ALA A 8 -30.46 -37.27 17.62
N LEU A 9 -30.45 -36.37 16.63
CA LEU A 9 -29.34 -36.17 15.72
C LEU A 9 -28.22 -35.44 16.49
N ALA A 10 -27.10 -36.11 16.74
CA ALA A 10 -25.94 -35.50 17.39
C ALA A 10 -25.29 -34.50 16.43
N ALA A 11 -25.45 -33.20 16.69
CA ALA A 11 -24.68 -32.16 16.03
C ALA A 11 -23.24 -32.20 16.55
N ALA A 12 -22.29 -32.57 15.70
CA ALA A 12 -20.86 -32.43 15.99
C ALA A 12 -20.51 -30.94 16.00
N VAL A 13 -20.40 -30.36 17.19
CA VAL A 13 -19.84 -29.02 17.39
C VAL A 13 -18.35 -29.12 17.15
N PHE A 14 -17.89 -28.64 15.99
CA PHE A 14 -16.46 -28.47 15.72
C PHE A 14 -15.97 -27.27 16.56
N THR A 15 -15.39 -27.56 17.73
CA THR A 15 -14.72 -26.55 18.55
C THR A 15 -13.42 -26.14 17.84
N ALA A 16 -13.47 -25.01 17.14
CA ALA A 16 -12.26 -24.36 16.64
C ALA A 16 -11.41 -23.91 17.83
N GLY A 17 -10.42 -24.72 18.19
CA GLY A 17 -9.39 -24.41 19.16
C GLY A 17 -8.53 -23.23 18.70
N ALA A 18 -8.16 -22.40 19.66
CA ALA A 18 -7.45 -21.13 19.52
C ALA A 18 -6.18 -21.20 18.65
N GLY A 19 -6.01 -20.19 17.78
CA GLY A 19 -4.78 -20.02 17.02
C GLY A 19 -4.80 -19.00 15.88
N VAL A 20 -5.86 -18.20 15.68
CA VAL A 20 -5.77 -17.04 14.79
C VAL A 20 -5.28 -15.87 15.63
N SER A 21 -3.97 -15.69 15.68
CA SER A 21 -3.38 -14.42 16.10
C SER A 21 -3.92 -13.34 15.16
N ALA A 22 -4.80 -12.47 15.67
CA ALA A 22 -5.30 -11.34 14.91
C ALA A 22 -4.08 -10.49 14.48
N MET A 23 -3.77 -10.50 13.18
CA MET A 23 -2.79 -9.57 12.62
C MET A 23 -3.29 -8.15 12.90
N PRO A 24 -2.44 -7.24 13.42
CA PRO A 24 -2.84 -5.86 13.64
C PRO A 24 -3.25 -5.26 12.30
N THR A 25 -4.54 -4.90 12.15
CA THR A 25 -5.10 -4.36 10.90
C THR A 25 -4.44 -3.05 10.46
N GLY A 26 -3.79 -2.34 11.38
CA GLY A 26 -2.98 -1.15 11.06
C GLY A 26 -1.76 -1.44 10.17
N ASN A 27 -1.25 -2.67 10.16
CA ASN A 27 -0.08 -3.09 9.38
C ASN A 27 -0.45 -3.90 8.13
N LEU A 28 -1.74 -4.25 7.95
CA LEU A 28 -2.17 -5.06 6.82
C LEU A 28 -1.96 -4.29 5.49
N HIS A 29 -2.39 -3.03 5.42
CA HIS A 29 -2.20 -2.21 4.21
C HIS A 29 -0.72 -1.98 3.88
N LYS A 30 0.10 -1.65 4.88
CA LYS A 30 1.55 -1.50 4.68
C LYS A 30 2.19 -2.81 4.20
N ARG A 31 1.78 -3.94 4.76
CA ARG A 31 2.27 -5.26 4.33
C ARG A 31 1.81 -5.60 2.91
N LEU A 32 0.58 -5.29 2.54
CA LEU A 32 0.08 -5.46 1.16
C LEU A 32 0.84 -4.59 0.14
N VAL A 33 1.19 -3.35 0.49
CA VAL A 33 1.97 -2.45 -0.37
C VAL A 33 3.44 -2.89 -0.46
N ASP A 34 4.03 -3.33 0.65
CA ASP A 34 5.37 -3.90 0.68
C ASP A 34 5.42 -5.21 -0.15
N ASP A 35 4.41 -6.08 -0.02
CA ASP A 35 4.26 -7.31 -0.80
C ASP A 35 4.11 -7.00 -2.31
N LEU A 36 3.26 -6.02 -2.67
CA LEU A 36 3.10 -5.59 -4.08
C LEU A 36 4.40 -5.03 -4.68
N SER A 37 5.14 -4.22 -3.91
CA SER A 37 6.40 -3.64 -4.39
C SER A 37 7.45 -4.72 -4.64
N HIS A 38 7.49 -5.77 -3.80
CA HIS A 38 8.36 -6.92 -4.00
C HIS A 38 7.98 -7.70 -5.27
N ASP A 39 6.69 -8.00 -5.45
CA ASP A 39 6.19 -8.70 -6.64
C ASP A 39 6.50 -7.92 -7.93
N LEU A 40 6.43 -6.59 -7.88
CA LEU A 40 6.75 -5.73 -9.04
C LEU A 40 8.24 -5.71 -9.37
N VAL A 41 9.12 -5.84 -8.39
CA VAL A 41 10.57 -5.93 -8.61
C VAL A 41 10.94 -7.29 -9.19
N ASP A 42 10.31 -8.35 -8.71
CA ASP A 42 10.58 -9.73 -9.15
C ASP A 42 9.98 -10.06 -10.51
N GLU A 43 8.92 -9.36 -10.93
CA GLU A 43 8.22 -9.65 -12.17
C GLU A 43 9.02 -9.19 -13.42
N PRO A 44 9.52 -10.15 -14.23
CA PRO A 44 10.46 -9.86 -15.31
C PRO A 44 9.82 -9.10 -16.47
N THR A 45 8.52 -9.27 -16.70
CA THR A 45 7.84 -8.71 -17.88
C THR A 45 7.06 -7.44 -17.54
N ALA A 46 7.08 -6.46 -18.46
CA ALA A 46 6.26 -5.27 -18.32
C ALA A 46 4.76 -5.61 -18.27
N LEU A 47 4.32 -6.62 -19.02
CA LEU A 47 2.94 -7.10 -19.00
C LEU A 47 2.55 -7.71 -17.65
N GLY A 48 3.44 -8.47 -17.02
CA GLY A 48 3.21 -9.02 -15.68
C GLY A 48 3.08 -7.91 -14.63
N ARG A 49 3.99 -6.92 -14.65
CA ARG A 49 3.89 -5.75 -13.76
C ARG A 49 2.58 -4.99 -13.94
N PHE A 50 2.14 -4.82 -15.19
CA PHE A 50 0.83 -4.23 -15.48
C PHE A 50 -0.32 -5.04 -14.87
N LYS A 51 -0.30 -6.37 -14.96
CA LYS A 51 -1.34 -7.23 -14.36
C LYS A 51 -1.39 -7.10 -12.83
N LEU A 52 -0.23 -7.01 -12.17
CA LEU A 52 -0.14 -6.78 -10.72
C LEU A 52 -0.73 -5.42 -10.32
N LEU A 53 -0.41 -4.36 -11.07
CA LEU A 53 -0.95 -3.01 -10.82
C LEU A 53 -2.44 -2.89 -11.15
N ASN A 54 -2.93 -3.61 -12.15
CA ASN A 54 -4.31 -3.50 -12.65
C ASN A 54 -5.38 -4.10 -11.71
N GLN A 55 -5.02 -4.41 -10.47
CA GLN A 55 -5.96 -4.74 -9.40
C GLN A 55 -6.77 -3.51 -8.93
N SER A 56 -6.22 -2.30 -9.11
CA SER A 56 -6.90 -1.05 -8.74
C SER A 56 -6.42 0.10 -9.61
N ILE A 57 -7.36 0.96 -10.04
CA ILE A 57 -7.02 2.20 -10.77
C ILE A 57 -6.13 3.15 -9.95
N ASN A 58 -6.25 3.10 -8.62
CA ASN A 58 -5.47 3.95 -7.72
C ASN A 58 -3.96 3.63 -7.78
N ASN A 59 -3.58 2.44 -8.25
CA ASN A 59 -2.17 2.09 -8.44
C ASN A 59 -1.51 2.91 -9.56
N PHE A 60 -2.28 3.54 -10.45
CA PHE A 60 -1.79 4.37 -11.55
C PHE A 60 -1.94 5.87 -11.30
N ILE A 61 -2.48 6.27 -10.15
CA ILE A 61 -2.76 7.67 -9.83
C ILE A 61 -1.99 8.04 -8.56
N PHE A 62 -1.11 9.03 -8.67
CA PHE A 62 -0.43 9.61 -7.52
C PHE A 62 -1.01 10.99 -7.21
N ASN A 63 -1.50 11.19 -5.99
CA ASN A 63 -2.05 12.46 -5.54
C ASN A 63 -0.98 13.29 -4.83
N PHE A 64 -0.40 14.27 -5.54
CA PHE A 64 0.57 15.20 -4.94
C PHE A 64 -0.05 16.17 -3.93
N LEU A 65 -1.38 16.26 -3.89
CA LEU A 65 -2.14 17.10 -2.95
C LEU A 65 -2.68 16.29 -1.77
N ASP A 66 -2.20 15.06 -1.56
CA ASP A 66 -2.57 14.27 -0.39
C ASP A 66 -2.16 15.03 0.89
N PRO A 67 -3.11 15.38 1.77
CA PRO A 67 -2.81 16.14 2.98
C PRO A 67 -1.87 15.37 3.92
N THR A 68 -1.83 14.03 3.87
CA THR A 68 -0.89 13.25 4.68
C THR A 68 0.56 13.45 4.24
N LEU A 69 0.78 13.67 2.93
CA LEU A 69 2.09 13.97 2.36
C LEU A 69 2.46 15.44 2.55
N LEU A 70 1.50 16.35 2.34
CA LEU A 70 1.73 17.80 2.50
C LEU A 70 1.97 18.22 3.95
N ASN A 71 1.39 17.51 4.92
CA ASN A 71 1.58 17.76 6.35
C ASN A 71 2.79 17.00 6.93
N ALA A 72 3.53 16.24 6.12
CA ALA A 72 4.77 15.60 6.57
C ALA A 72 5.79 16.68 6.99
N PRO A 73 6.74 16.37 7.90
CA PRO A 73 7.79 17.31 8.29
C PRO A 73 8.52 17.87 7.07
N HIS A 74 8.56 19.20 6.95
CA HIS A 74 9.13 19.90 5.81
C HIS A 74 9.93 21.12 6.25
N GLY A 75 10.67 21.72 5.31
CA GLY A 75 11.41 22.95 5.57
C GLY A 75 10.45 24.11 5.87
N PRO A 76 10.93 25.18 6.52
CA PRO A 76 10.08 26.30 6.93
C PRO A 76 9.34 26.96 5.75
N ASP A 77 9.93 26.92 4.55
CA ASP A 77 9.44 27.64 3.37
C ASP A 77 8.88 26.73 2.27
N GLY A 78 8.65 25.45 2.57
CA GLY A 78 8.02 24.55 1.61
C GLY A 78 8.35 23.07 1.75
N ILE A 79 7.73 22.29 0.89
CA ILE A 79 7.84 20.83 0.82
C ILE A 79 8.02 20.37 -0.62
N VAL A 80 8.77 19.28 -0.83
CA VAL A 80 8.78 18.55 -2.10
C VAL A 80 8.12 17.20 -1.87
N VAL A 81 7.04 16.92 -2.60
CA VAL A 81 6.36 15.63 -2.58
C VAL A 81 6.94 14.75 -3.69
N LEU A 82 7.40 13.56 -3.32
CA LEU A 82 8.09 12.64 -4.22
C LEU A 82 7.22 11.43 -4.57
N ALA A 83 6.98 11.22 -5.86
CA ALA A 83 6.48 9.98 -6.44
C ALA A 83 7.69 9.15 -6.92
N THR A 84 8.12 8.21 -6.09
CA THR A 84 9.27 7.31 -6.34
C THR A 84 8.82 5.87 -6.23
N ALA A 85 9.70 4.91 -6.54
CA ALA A 85 9.41 3.49 -6.34
C ALA A 85 8.96 3.13 -4.90
N ALA A 86 9.38 3.92 -3.90
CA ALA A 86 9.02 3.71 -2.50
C ALA A 86 7.61 4.22 -2.14
N SER A 87 7.10 5.24 -2.84
CA SER A 87 5.81 5.89 -2.54
C SER A 87 4.75 5.66 -3.62
N PHE A 88 5.17 5.23 -4.82
CA PHE A 88 4.31 5.02 -5.98
C PHE A 88 4.79 3.79 -6.77
N PRO A 89 4.27 2.58 -6.45
CA PRO A 89 4.75 1.32 -7.03
C PRO A 89 4.67 1.23 -8.56
N ALA A 90 3.78 1.99 -9.21
CA ALA A 90 3.72 2.04 -10.67
C ALA A 90 4.97 2.62 -11.35
N THR A 91 5.88 3.24 -10.61
CA THR A 91 7.19 3.66 -11.16
C THR A 91 8.18 2.50 -11.28
N ILE A 92 7.96 1.38 -10.58
CA ILE A 92 8.85 0.22 -10.59
C ILE A 92 8.93 -0.36 -12.01
N GLY A 93 10.16 -0.47 -12.52
CA GLY A 93 10.44 -1.00 -13.86
C GLY A 93 10.13 -0.05 -15.02
N ASN A 94 9.80 1.22 -14.76
CA ASN A 94 9.56 2.25 -15.78
C ASN A 94 10.67 3.31 -15.86
N GLY A 95 11.62 3.34 -14.91
CA GLY A 95 12.77 4.25 -14.95
C GLY A 95 12.42 5.73 -14.79
N VAL A 96 11.26 6.03 -14.18
CA VAL A 96 10.78 7.39 -13.97
C VAL A 96 10.48 7.64 -12.49
N ALA A 97 10.66 8.88 -12.07
CA ALA A 97 10.21 9.41 -10.78
C ALA A 97 9.81 10.87 -10.97
N MET A 98 9.03 11.42 -10.05
CA MET A 98 8.59 12.82 -10.11
C MET A 98 8.63 13.47 -8.73
N GLY A 99 9.15 14.68 -8.65
CA GLY A 99 9.06 15.53 -7.47
C GLY A 99 8.26 16.80 -7.78
N VAL A 100 7.31 17.14 -6.93
CA VAL A 100 6.56 18.41 -7.02
C VAL A 100 6.85 19.23 -5.78
N GLY A 101 7.47 20.39 -5.99
CA GLY A 101 7.79 21.35 -4.92
C GLY A 101 6.66 22.38 -4.72
N PHE A 102 6.23 22.53 -3.47
CA PHE A 102 5.34 23.59 -3.01
C PHE A 102 6.18 24.53 -2.13
N MET A 103 6.52 25.70 -2.65
CA MET A 103 7.40 26.67 -1.98
C MET A 103 6.65 27.97 -1.70
N GLY A 104 6.84 28.51 -0.50
CA GLY A 104 6.37 29.84 -0.12
C GLY A 104 7.23 30.95 -0.72
N PRO A 105 6.86 32.23 -0.46
CA PRO A 105 7.68 33.37 -0.85
C PRO A 105 9.11 33.24 -0.31
N CYS A 106 10.11 33.49 -1.17
CA CYS A 106 11.53 33.34 -0.84
C CYS A 106 11.99 31.90 -0.48
N GLY A 107 11.13 30.89 -0.64
CA GLY A 107 11.49 29.49 -0.45
C GLY A 107 12.50 29.03 -1.49
N LEU A 108 13.49 28.25 -1.04
CA LEU A 108 14.57 27.76 -1.88
C LEU A 108 14.72 26.25 -1.72
N ASN A 109 14.64 25.53 -2.84
CA ASN A 109 15.22 24.20 -2.92
C ASN A 109 16.75 24.37 -3.05
N VAL A 110 17.47 24.15 -1.95
CA VAL A 110 18.91 24.45 -1.86
C VAL A 110 19.69 23.77 -2.99
N PRO A 111 20.82 24.36 -3.45
CA PRO A 111 21.64 23.74 -4.48
C PRO A 111 22.01 22.29 -4.12
N HIS A 112 21.65 21.35 -4.99
CA HIS A 112 21.94 19.92 -4.85
C HIS A 112 22.07 19.27 -6.25
N LEU A 113 22.28 17.96 -6.26
CA LEU A 113 22.49 17.14 -7.45
C LEU A 113 21.56 15.92 -7.38
N HIS A 114 21.09 15.45 -8.53
CA HIS A 114 20.49 14.12 -8.69
C HIS A 114 21.53 13.22 -9.39
N PRO A 115 22.27 12.38 -8.64
CA PRO A 115 23.37 11.59 -9.22
C PRO A 115 22.90 10.43 -10.10
N ARG A 116 21.59 10.16 -10.15
CA ARG A 116 20.88 9.11 -10.91
C ARG A 116 19.43 9.57 -11.13
#